data_AF-A0A926GTZ7-F1
#
_entry.id   AF-A0A926GTZ7-F1
#
_cell.length_a   1.000
_cell.length_b   1.000
_cell.length_c   1.000
_cell.angle_alpha   90.00
_cell.angle_beta   90.00
_cell.angle_gamma   90.00
#
_symmetry.space_group_name_H-M   'P 1'
#
loop_
_entity.id
_entity.type
_entity.pdbx_description
1 polymer ?
#
loop_
_entity_poly.entity_id
_entity_poly.type
_entity_poly.pdbx_seq_one_letter_code
_entity_poly.pdbx_strand_id
1 'polypeptide(L)'
;MTTEKLAEGFRTALDATEPHPYTHRVFRDFLELALGNRQIQARFGKSRRAYRDFIRYTAKPLAEAIQNLSPEGDTHPNPEYPWSDTQGNVVSPLDYPFGELDTRANPKMLEMLAFVEACLEIAQAEV
;
A
#
# COMPACT_ATOMS: atom_id res chain seq x y z
N MET A 1 4.32 -2.40 4.84
CA MET A 1 5.48 -3.29 4.59
C MET A 1 5.61 -3.77 3.14
N THR A 2 4.95 -4.83 2.64
CA THR A 2 5.25 -5.35 1.28
C THR A 2 4.95 -4.36 0.15
N THR A 3 3.76 -3.75 0.12
CA THR A 3 3.35 -2.72 -0.85
C THR A 3 4.28 -1.52 -0.90
N GLU A 4 4.85 -1.21 0.25
CA GLU A 4 5.61 -0.01 0.51
C GLU A 4 7.08 -0.18 0.15
N LYS A 5 7.67 -1.33 0.49
CA LYS A 5 8.98 -1.75 0.00
C LYS A 5 8.99 -1.93 -1.51
N LEU A 6 7.88 -2.38 -2.08
CA LEU A 6 7.67 -2.50 -3.52
C LEU A 6 7.61 -1.13 -4.18
N ALA A 7 6.83 -0.19 -3.62
CA ALA A 7 6.78 1.18 -4.12
C ALA A 7 8.12 1.91 -3.99
N GLU A 8 8.84 1.73 -2.87
CA GLU A 8 10.20 2.24 -2.69
C GLU A 8 11.12 1.65 -3.77
N GLY A 9 11.08 0.33 -4.00
CA GLY A 9 11.89 -0.33 -5.02
C GLY A 9 11.68 0.24 -6.43
N PHE A 10 10.43 0.59 -6.81
CA PHE A 10 10.14 1.21 -8.10
C PHE A 10 10.62 2.67 -8.22
N ARG A 11 10.77 3.40 -7.10
CA ARG A 11 11.12 4.83 -7.11
C ARG A 11 12.57 5.11 -6.74
N THR A 12 13.21 4.22 -6.01
CA THR A 12 14.60 4.36 -5.60
C THR A 12 15.46 4.13 -6.83
N ALA A 13 16.18 5.16 -7.27
CA ALA A 13 17.21 4.98 -8.29
C ALA A 13 18.18 3.90 -7.80
N LEU A 14 18.71 3.06 -8.71
CA LEU A 14 19.57 1.90 -8.39
C LEU A 14 20.79 2.25 -7.51
N ASP A 15 21.14 3.53 -7.44
CA ASP A 15 22.27 4.13 -6.75
C ASP A 15 21.91 4.96 -5.50
N ALA A 16 20.63 5.04 -5.11
CA ALA A 16 20.25 5.84 -3.93
C ALA A 16 20.55 5.10 -2.61
N THR A 17 21.21 5.80 -1.68
CA THR A 17 21.70 5.24 -0.40
C THR A 17 20.79 5.54 0.81
N GLU A 18 19.76 6.36 0.65
CA GLU A 18 18.85 6.74 1.74
C GLU A 18 17.39 6.37 1.42
N PRO A 19 16.64 5.77 2.37
CA PRO A 19 15.23 5.44 2.19
C PRO A 19 14.38 6.70 2.05
N HIS A 20 13.28 6.61 1.30
CA HIS A 20 12.45 7.78 1.01
C HIS A 20 11.72 8.22 2.30
N PRO A 21 11.80 9.49 2.74
CA PRO A 21 11.27 9.95 4.03
C PRO A 21 9.74 9.93 4.16
N TYR A 22 9.02 9.47 3.13
CA TYR A 22 7.57 9.43 3.05
C TYR A 22 7.13 8.13 2.34
N THR A 23 7.34 7.01 3.00
CA THR A 23 7.17 5.66 2.45
C THR A 23 5.73 5.40 1.95
N HIS A 24 4.70 5.97 2.58
CA HIS A 24 3.31 5.87 2.11
C HIS A 24 2.96 6.76 0.90
N ARG A 25 3.58 7.95 0.76
CA ARG A 25 3.39 8.80 -0.45
C ARG A 25 3.90 8.08 -1.69
N VAL A 26 4.95 7.29 -1.53
CA VAL A 26 5.53 6.48 -2.60
C VAL A 26 4.53 5.44 -3.12
N PHE A 27 3.70 4.84 -2.25
CA PHE A 27 2.67 3.89 -2.69
C PHE A 27 1.53 4.57 -3.46
N ARG A 28 1.05 5.73 -3.03
CA ARG A 28 0.05 6.51 -3.78
C ARG A 28 0.56 6.89 -5.17
N ASP A 29 1.79 7.40 -5.24
CA ASP A 29 2.41 7.80 -6.51
C ASP A 29 2.65 6.56 -7.42
N PHE A 30 2.99 5.40 -6.83
CA PHE A 30 3.05 4.13 -7.55
C PHE A 30 1.70 3.75 -8.17
N LEU A 31 0.57 3.93 -7.48
CA LEU A 31 -0.75 3.64 -8.03
C LEU A 31 -1.08 4.52 -9.26
N GLU A 32 -0.58 5.75 -9.32
CA GLU A 32 -0.69 6.60 -10.53
C GLU A 32 0.14 6.06 -11.69
N LEU A 33 1.35 5.56 -11.44
CA LEU A 33 2.17 4.90 -12.46
C LEU A 33 1.51 3.60 -12.94
N ALA A 34 0.99 2.80 -12.00
CA ALA A 34 0.34 1.53 -12.28
C ALA A 34 -0.89 1.69 -13.18
N LEU A 35 -1.63 2.81 -13.09
CA LEU A 35 -2.76 3.13 -13.98
C LEU A 35 -2.39 3.11 -15.47
N GLY A 36 -1.14 3.47 -15.80
CA GLY A 36 -0.62 3.49 -17.16
C GLY A 36 0.07 2.19 -17.59
N ASN A 37 0.44 1.31 -16.66
CA ASN A 37 1.25 0.13 -16.93
C ASN A 37 0.41 -1.04 -17.46
N ARG A 38 0.59 -1.37 -18.75
CA ARG A 38 -0.14 -2.47 -19.42
C ARG A 38 0.28 -3.86 -18.95
N GLN A 39 1.52 -4.04 -18.50
CA GLN A 39 2.00 -5.33 -18.01
C GLN A 39 1.34 -5.64 -16.67
N ILE A 40 1.29 -4.67 -15.74
CA ILE A 40 0.59 -4.82 -14.46
C ILE A 40 -0.89 -5.13 -14.71
N GLN A 41 -1.52 -4.37 -15.62
CA GLN A 41 -2.92 -4.63 -15.99
C GLN A 41 -3.13 -6.04 -16.54
N ALA A 42 -2.25 -6.51 -17.44
CA ALA A 42 -2.35 -7.84 -18.02
C ALA A 42 -2.17 -8.94 -16.96
N ARG A 43 -1.19 -8.78 -16.06
CA ARG A 43 -0.91 -9.76 -15.01
C ARG A 43 -1.98 -9.82 -13.94
N PHE A 44 -2.59 -8.68 -13.62
CA PHE A 44 -3.74 -8.59 -12.72
C PHE A 44 -5.02 -9.23 -13.29
N GLY A 45 -5.05 -9.50 -14.61
CA GLY A 45 -6.12 -10.28 -15.24
C GLY A 45 -7.46 -9.56 -15.40
N LYS A 46 -7.51 -8.23 -15.17
CA LYS A 46 -8.73 -7.43 -15.36
C LYS A 46 -8.74 -6.71 -16.70
N SER A 47 -9.95 -6.47 -17.22
CA SER A 47 -10.15 -5.59 -18.37
C SER A 47 -9.63 -4.17 -18.06
N ARG A 48 -9.26 -3.41 -19.08
CA ARG A 48 -8.71 -2.04 -18.89
C ARG A 48 -9.64 -1.14 -18.07
N ARG A 49 -10.96 -1.24 -18.28
CA ARG A 49 -11.96 -0.49 -17.51
C ARG A 49 -11.99 -0.95 -16.06
N ALA A 50 -12.13 -2.25 -15.82
CA ALA A 50 -12.20 -2.81 -14.47
C ALA A 50 -10.91 -2.57 -13.66
N TYR A 51 -9.75 -2.60 -14.31
CA TYR A 51 -8.46 -2.25 -13.69
C TYR A 51 -8.41 -0.78 -13.27
N ARG A 52 -8.80 0.15 -14.16
CA ARG A 52 -8.84 1.58 -13.83
C ARG A 52 -9.81 1.87 -12.69
N ASP A 53 -10.97 1.23 -12.70
CA ASP A 53 -11.97 1.38 -11.64
C ASP A 53 -11.44 0.83 -10.31
N PHE A 54 -10.77 -0.33 -10.32
CA PHE A 54 -10.09 -0.87 -9.14
C PHE A 54 -9.05 0.10 -8.57
N ILE A 55 -8.14 0.63 -9.39
CA ILE A 55 -7.11 1.55 -8.89
C ILE A 55 -7.75 2.81 -8.31
N ARG A 56 -8.75 3.39 -8.99
CA ARG A 56 -9.38 4.66 -8.56
C ARG A 56 -10.25 4.54 -7.34
N TYR A 57 -11.06 3.49 -7.24
CA TYR A 57 -12.13 3.39 -6.24
C TYR A 57 -11.84 2.39 -5.12
N THR A 58 -10.78 1.59 -5.27
CA THR A 58 -10.37 0.61 -4.25
C THR A 58 -8.96 0.90 -3.76
N ALA A 59 -7.96 0.84 -4.65
CA ALA A 59 -6.56 0.91 -4.23
C ALA A 59 -6.16 2.29 -3.69
N LYS A 60 -6.53 3.37 -4.39
CA LYS A 60 -6.21 4.75 -3.97
C LYS A 60 -6.86 5.14 -2.63
N PRO A 61 -8.17 4.96 -2.42
CA PRO A 61 -8.78 5.29 -1.13
C PRO A 61 -8.19 4.49 0.03
N LEU A 62 -7.81 3.23 -0.21
CA LEU A 62 -7.14 2.40 0.80
C LEU A 62 -5.73 2.91 1.11
N ALA A 63 -4.96 3.29 0.08
CA ALA A 63 -3.65 3.90 0.26
C ALA A 63 -3.72 5.22 1.05
N GLU A 64 -4.72 6.05 0.77
CA GLU A 64 -4.99 7.28 1.52
C GLU A 64 -5.39 6.99 2.97
N ALA A 65 -6.24 5.99 3.19
CA ALA A 65 -6.62 5.58 4.55
C ALA A 65 -5.40 5.11 5.35
N ILE A 66 -4.55 4.27 4.76
CA ILE A 66 -3.28 3.82 5.38
C ILE A 66 -2.35 5.01 5.65
N GLN A 67 -2.23 5.93 4.69
CA GLN A 67 -1.43 7.14 4.89
C GLN A 67 -1.95 7.99 6.06
N ASN A 68 -3.27 8.11 6.21
CA ASN A 68 -3.88 8.84 7.33
C ASN A 68 -3.76 8.11 8.67
N LEU A 69 -3.44 6.82 8.67
CA LEU A 69 -3.04 6.07 9.87
C LEU A 69 -1.58 6.37 10.25
N SER A 70 -0.73 6.83 9.33
CA SER A 70 0.60 7.30 9.70
C SER A 70 0.49 8.67 10.38
N PRO A 71 0.78 8.80 11.68
CA PRO A 71 0.53 10.03 12.42
C PRO A 71 1.51 11.14 12.01
N GLU A 72 0.98 12.32 11.68
CA GLU A 72 1.66 13.58 11.96
C GLU A 72 1.35 13.97 13.43
N GLY A 73 1.88 13.21 14.40
CA GLY A 73 1.68 13.45 15.85
C GLY A 73 0.95 12.32 16.61
N ASP A 74 1.44 12.01 17.80
CA ASP A 74 1.39 10.73 18.53
C ASP A 74 0.01 10.14 18.95
N THR A 75 -1.14 10.59 18.43
CA THR A 75 -2.47 10.20 18.95
C THR A 75 -3.33 9.35 18.01
N HIS A 76 -2.82 8.93 16.86
CA HIS A 76 -3.56 8.11 15.88
C HIS A 76 -2.99 6.69 15.75
N PRO A 77 -3.82 5.68 15.45
CA PRO A 77 -3.35 4.31 15.22
C PRO A 77 -2.34 4.23 14.10
N ASN A 78 -1.12 3.77 14.39
CA ASN A 78 -0.01 3.70 13.43
C ASN A 78 0.22 2.24 13.00
N PRO A 79 0.16 1.90 11.70
CA PRO A 79 0.32 0.52 11.25
C PRO A 79 1.78 0.05 11.21
N GLU A 80 2.74 0.93 11.45
CA GLU A 80 4.17 0.66 11.29
C GLU A 80 4.96 0.68 12.59
N TYR A 81 4.61 1.57 13.51
CA TYR A 81 5.33 1.79 14.75
C TYR A 81 4.37 1.80 15.92
N PRO A 82 4.82 1.44 17.14
CA PRO A 82 4.02 1.66 18.33
C PRO A 82 3.64 3.15 18.48
N TRP A 83 2.43 3.41 18.97
CA TRP A 83 1.93 4.78 19.22
C TRP A 83 1.32 4.88 20.62
N SER A 84 1.08 6.11 21.09
CA SER A 84 0.39 6.35 22.35
C SER A 84 -1.12 6.43 22.14
N ASP A 85 -1.90 5.67 22.90
CA ASP A 85 -3.35 5.85 22.93
C ASP A 85 -3.77 7.10 23.72
N THR A 86 -5.07 7.40 23.71
CA THR A 86 -5.65 8.55 24.45
C THR A 86 -5.44 8.51 25.97
N GLN A 87 -5.02 7.36 26.52
CA GLN A 87 -4.74 7.15 27.94
C GLN A 87 -3.23 7.17 28.23
N GLY A 88 -2.38 7.34 27.20
CA GLY A 88 -0.93 7.35 27.31
C GLY A 88 -0.29 5.96 27.32
N ASN A 89 -1.05 4.89 27.05
CA ASN A 89 -0.48 3.55 26.90
C ASN A 89 0.19 3.43 25.54
N VAL A 90 1.30 2.69 25.47
CA VAL A 90 1.92 2.32 24.20
C VAL A 90 1.14 1.13 23.61
N VAL A 91 0.62 1.31 22.40
CA VAL A 91 -0.08 0.29 21.64
C VAL A 91 0.80 -0.17 20.48
N SER A 92 0.98 -1.47 20.32
CA SER A 92 1.67 -2.06 19.17
C SER A 92 0.72 -2.23 17.99
N PRO A 93 1.16 -2.09 16.73
CA PRO A 93 0.34 -2.37 15.55
C PRO A 93 -0.25 -3.78 15.55
N LEU A 94 0.46 -4.76 16.11
CA LEU A 94 -0.01 -6.15 16.22
C LEU A 94 -1.21 -6.30 17.18
N ASP A 95 -1.37 -5.39 18.12
CA ASP A 95 -2.40 -5.44 19.14
C ASP A 95 -3.66 -4.66 18.72
N TYR A 96 -3.59 -3.89 17.62
CA TYR A 96 -4.72 -3.14 17.09
C TYR A 96 -5.42 -3.91 15.97
N PRO A 97 -6.73 -4.22 16.11
CA PRO A 97 -7.47 -4.91 15.08
C PRO A 97 -7.84 -3.94 13.95
N PHE A 98 -7.03 -3.88 12.90
CA PHE A 98 -7.35 -3.19 11.65
C PHE A 98 -8.46 -3.95 10.90
N GLY A 99 -9.70 -3.88 11.40
CA GLY A 99 -10.84 -4.64 10.89
C GLY A 99 -11.17 -4.35 9.43
N GLU A 100 -10.81 -3.17 8.93
CA GLU A 100 -10.91 -2.80 7.52
C GLU A 100 -10.02 -3.63 6.59
N LEU A 101 -8.94 -4.22 7.13
CA LEU A 101 -8.01 -5.10 6.42
C LEU A 101 -8.39 -6.59 6.50
N ASP A 102 -9.45 -6.94 7.25
CA ASP A 102 -9.91 -8.33 7.37
C ASP A 102 -10.45 -8.84 6.03
N THR A 103 -9.75 -9.80 5.43
CA THR A 103 -10.11 -10.42 4.15
C THR A 103 -11.40 -11.23 4.20
N ARG A 104 -11.84 -11.65 5.40
CA ARG A 104 -13.12 -12.36 5.58
C ARG A 104 -14.31 -11.40 5.54
N ALA A 105 -14.12 -10.19 6.08
CA ALA A 105 -15.14 -9.15 6.12
C ALA A 105 -15.13 -8.25 4.86
N ASN A 106 -13.97 -8.11 4.21
CA ASN A 106 -13.77 -7.18 3.10
C ASN A 106 -13.14 -7.89 1.88
N PRO A 107 -13.97 -8.39 0.94
CA PRO A 107 -13.49 -9.05 -0.28
C PRO A 107 -12.57 -8.17 -1.14
N LYS A 108 -12.64 -6.84 -1.01
CA LYS A 108 -11.75 -5.92 -1.74
C LYS A 108 -10.29 -6.05 -1.29
N MET A 109 -10.04 -6.54 -0.08
CA MET A 109 -8.69 -6.81 0.40
C MET A 109 -8.05 -8.00 -0.33
N LEU A 110 -8.84 -8.99 -0.75
CA LEU A 110 -8.34 -10.08 -1.60
C LEU A 110 -7.93 -9.55 -2.97
N GLU A 111 -8.71 -8.63 -3.54
CA GLU A 111 -8.34 -7.98 -4.80
C GLU A 111 -7.07 -7.13 -4.65
N MET A 112 -6.89 -6.48 -3.49
CA MET A 112 -5.69 -5.73 -3.18
C MET A 112 -4.46 -6.65 -3.09
N LEU A 113 -4.58 -7.80 -2.42
CA LEU A 113 -3.49 -8.79 -2.35
C LEU A 113 -3.10 -9.29 -3.74
N ALA A 114 -4.07 -9.67 -4.57
CA ALA A 114 -3.84 -10.10 -5.94
C ALA A 114 -3.16 -9.00 -6.79
N PHE A 115 -3.48 -7.73 -6.55
CA PHE A 115 -2.82 -6.61 -7.21
C PHE A 115 -1.35 -6.50 -6.79
N VAL A 116 -1.07 -6.63 -5.49
CA VAL A 116 0.30 -6.58 -4.96
C VAL A 116 1.14 -7.74 -5.49
N GLU A 117 0.59 -8.95 -5.54
CA GLU A 117 1.24 -10.11 -6.14
C GLU A 117 1.60 -9.86 -7.61
N ALA A 118 0.66 -9.34 -8.41
CA ALA A 118 0.92 -9.00 -9.81
C ALA A 118 2.04 -7.96 -9.98
N CYS A 119 2.14 -7.00 -9.05
CA CYS A 119 3.21 -6.00 -9.05
C CYS A 119 4.57 -6.62 -8.69
N LEU A 120 4.61 -7.53 -7.70
CA LEU A 120 5.84 -8.22 -7.27
C LEU A 120 6.41 -9.08 -8.40
N GLU A 121 5.57 -9.83 -9.08
CA GLU A 121 6.00 -10.71 -10.17
C GLU A 121 6.62 -9.94 -11.34
N ILE A 122 6.09 -8.74 -11.63
CA ILE A 122 6.66 -7.87 -12.67
C ILE A 122 8.00 -7.31 -12.22
N ALA A 123 8.09 -6.82 -10.98
CA ALA A 123 9.36 -6.33 -10.44
C ALA A 123 10.45 -7.41 -10.44
N GLN A 124 10.09 -8.67 -10.14
CA GLN A 124 11.02 -9.80 -10.18
C GLN A 124 11.44 -10.20 -11.61
N ALA A 125 10.62 -9.92 -12.62
CA ALA A 125 10.94 -10.24 -14.02
C ALA A 125 11.85 -9.19 -14.69
N GLU A 126 12.01 -8.01 -14.08
CA GLU A 126 12.84 -6.90 -14.59
C GLU A 126 14.25 -6.87 -13.99
N VAL A 127 14.56 -7.73 -13.02
CA VAL A 127 15.88 -7.92 -12.38
C VAL A 127 16.58 -9.15 -12.97
#